data_AF-A0A359DDL0-F1
#
_entry.id   AF-A0A359DDL0-F1
#
_cell.length_a   1.000
_cell.length_b   1.000
_cell.length_c   1.000
_cell.angle_alpha   90.00
_cell.angle_beta   90.00
_cell.angle_gamma   90.00
#
_symmetry.space_group_name_H-M   'P 1'
#
loop_
_entity.id
_entity.type
_entity.pdbx_description
1 polymer ?
#
loop_
_entity_poly.entity_id
_entity_poly.type
_entity_poly.pdbx_seq_one_letter_code
_entity_poly.pdbx_strand_id
1 'polypeptide(L)'
;LEGLMSVTLLNLSASHWKARLWVPVDWSFWLKQLGVDASMRKATMDFSHFSMLLDAVQEEVGVGLAWRHLVQPQLDAGTLVRPTNETFLADDRKHYFVYRRDLAGSIEMQILRAWLVEQTQVLREQFIDSEELPPRGRLTPPQ
;
A
#
# COMPACT_ATOMS: atom_id res chain seq x y z
N LEU A 1 10.50 -16.69 -2.76
CA LEU A 1 11.09 -15.35 -2.98
C LEU A 1 12.16 -15.36 -4.08
N GLU A 2 12.92 -16.44 -4.28
CA GLU A 2 13.96 -16.52 -5.32
C GLU A 2 13.44 -16.29 -6.75
N GLY A 3 12.26 -16.84 -7.11
CA GLY A 3 11.63 -16.59 -8.41
C GLY A 3 11.17 -15.15 -8.64
N LEU A 4 11.08 -14.33 -7.59
CA LEU A 4 10.76 -12.91 -7.70
C LEU A 4 11.97 -12.08 -8.14
N MET A 5 13.18 -12.58 -7.89
CA MET A 5 14.43 -11.89 -8.24
C MET A 5 14.77 -12.04 -9.73
N SER A 6 14.15 -12.99 -10.43
CA SER A 6 14.37 -13.24 -11.86
C SER A 6 13.44 -12.46 -12.79
N VAL A 7 12.39 -11.83 -12.24
CA VAL A 7 11.38 -11.05 -12.98
C VAL A 7 11.59 -9.54 -12.82
N THR A 8 10.99 -8.76 -13.72
CA THR A 8 10.99 -7.30 -13.63
C THR A 8 10.12 -6.86 -12.45
N LEU A 9 10.67 -6.03 -11.58
CA LEU A 9 9.97 -5.50 -10.41
C LEU A 9 9.45 -4.09 -10.71
N LEU A 10 8.12 -3.95 -10.76
CA LEU A 10 7.45 -2.69 -11.03
C LEU A 10 7.27 -1.95 -9.70
N ASN A 11 7.76 -0.71 -9.65
CA ASN A 11 7.79 0.10 -8.46
C ASN A 11 6.92 1.34 -8.63
N LEU A 12 6.25 1.76 -7.57
CA LEU A 12 5.53 3.04 -7.57
C LEU A 12 6.46 4.12 -7.04
N SER A 13 6.86 5.03 -7.93
CA SER A 13 7.76 6.14 -7.63
C SER A 13 7.09 7.13 -6.69
N ALA A 14 7.54 7.16 -5.43
CA ALA A 14 7.10 8.16 -4.47
C ALA A 14 7.76 9.54 -4.68
N SER A 15 8.71 9.66 -5.61
CA SER A 15 9.45 10.91 -5.84
C SER A 15 8.58 12.05 -6.36
N HIS A 16 7.39 11.74 -6.88
CA HIS A 16 6.41 12.73 -7.33
C HIS A 16 5.53 13.27 -6.20
N TRP A 17 5.49 12.59 -5.05
CA TRP A 17 4.79 13.06 -3.87
C TRP A 17 5.80 13.72 -2.94
N LYS A 18 5.95 15.05 -3.01
CA LYS A 18 6.74 15.87 -2.06
C LYS A 18 6.17 15.85 -0.62
N ALA A 19 5.62 14.74 -0.14
CA ALA A 19 5.23 14.57 1.24
C ALA A 19 6.45 14.06 2.01
N ARG A 20 7.12 14.99 2.70
CA ARG A 20 8.27 14.77 3.61
C ARG A 20 7.93 13.93 4.85
N LEU A 21 6.88 13.12 4.80
CA LEU A 21 6.25 12.50 5.96
C LEU A 21 6.22 10.95 5.87
N TRP A 22 6.49 10.33 4.70
CA TRP A 22 6.21 8.90 4.46
C TRP A 22 7.38 8.30 3.68
N VAL A 23 7.96 7.20 4.18
CA VAL A 23 8.99 6.45 3.45
C VAL A 23 8.33 5.79 2.23
N PRO A 24 8.88 5.94 1.02
CA PRO A 24 8.46 5.18 -0.15
C PRO A 24 8.49 3.69 0.18
N VAL A 25 7.38 2.98 0.01
CA VAL A 25 7.40 1.52 0.12
C VAL A 25 7.80 1.02 -1.26
N ASP A 26 9.10 1.03 -1.50
CA ASP A 26 9.71 0.44 -2.69
C ASP A 26 10.07 -1.03 -2.44
N TRP A 27 10.42 -1.74 -3.52
CA TRP A 27 10.91 -3.11 -3.42
C TRP A 27 12.14 -3.24 -2.51
N SER A 28 12.93 -2.16 -2.32
CA SER A 28 14.08 -2.12 -1.39
C SER A 28 13.68 -2.14 0.06
N PHE A 29 12.74 -1.29 0.42
CA PHE A 29 12.17 -1.25 1.72
C PHE A 29 11.45 -2.57 2.05
N TRP A 30 10.66 -3.09 1.10
CA TRP A 30 9.90 -4.32 1.31
C TRP A 30 10.80 -5.56 1.46
N LEU A 31 11.79 -5.76 0.56
CA LEU A 31 12.71 -6.89 0.65
C LEU A 31 13.59 -6.81 1.91
N LYS A 32 14.02 -5.61 2.30
CA LYS A 32 14.79 -5.39 3.54
C LYS A 32 13.98 -5.80 4.77
N GLN A 33 12.68 -5.52 4.81
CA GLN A 33 11.81 -5.96 5.90
C GLN A 33 11.65 -7.48 5.97
N LEU A 34 11.87 -8.19 4.86
CA LEU A 34 11.91 -9.65 4.81
C LEU A 34 13.32 -10.22 5.05
N GLY A 35 14.31 -9.38 5.34
CA GLY A 35 15.71 -9.79 5.51
C GLY A 35 16.39 -10.24 4.21
N VAL A 36 15.81 -9.90 3.04
CA VAL A 36 16.35 -10.25 1.73
C VAL A 36 17.21 -9.09 1.20
N ASP A 37 18.41 -9.41 0.71
CA ASP A 37 19.28 -8.41 0.11
C ASP A 37 18.69 -7.89 -1.22
N ALA A 38 18.48 -6.58 -1.25
CA ALA A 38 18.00 -5.81 -2.37
C ALA A 38 18.94 -5.82 -3.58
N SER A 39 20.23 -6.12 -3.38
CA SER A 39 21.29 -6.08 -4.40
C SER A 39 21.10 -7.07 -5.55
N MET A 40 20.30 -8.13 -5.36
CA MET A 40 20.12 -9.21 -6.33
C MET A 40 19.05 -8.97 -7.41
N ARG A 41 18.49 -7.76 -7.53
CA ARG A 41 17.39 -7.51 -8.50
C ARG A 41 17.89 -7.39 -9.92
N LYS A 42 17.18 -8.05 -10.84
CA LYS A 42 17.51 -8.04 -12.27
C LYS A 42 17.12 -6.74 -12.98
N ALA A 43 15.94 -6.19 -12.69
CA ALA A 43 15.46 -4.93 -13.26
C ALA A 43 14.34 -4.33 -12.40
N THR A 44 14.37 -3.01 -12.20
CA THR A 44 13.28 -2.24 -11.57
C THR A 44 12.75 -1.19 -12.53
N MET A 45 11.44 -1.05 -12.63
CA MET A 45 10.80 -0.01 -13.45
C MET A 45 9.91 0.86 -12.57
N ASP A 46 10.15 2.16 -12.59
CA ASP A 46 9.42 3.12 -11.76
C ASP A 46 8.24 3.72 -12.53
N PHE A 47 7.06 3.66 -11.91
CA PHE A 47 5.83 4.27 -12.40
C PHE A 47 5.45 5.48 -11.55
N SER A 48 4.94 6.53 -12.19
CA SER A 48 4.45 7.73 -11.51
C SER A 48 3.05 7.56 -10.91
N HIS A 49 2.23 6.66 -11.49
CA HIS A 49 0.84 6.47 -11.13
C HIS A 49 0.52 4.99 -10.88
N PHE A 50 -0.33 4.75 -9.88
CA PHE A 50 -0.76 3.40 -9.51
C PHE A 50 -1.52 2.70 -10.63
N SER A 51 -2.34 3.42 -11.39
CA SER A 51 -3.05 2.88 -12.56
C SER A 51 -2.09 2.33 -13.61
N MET A 52 -1.04 3.08 -13.96
CA MET A 52 -0.06 2.63 -14.95
C MET A 52 0.73 1.40 -14.48
N LEU A 53 1.06 1.34 -13.18
CA LEU A 53 1.68 0.15 -12.59
C LEU A 53 0.74 -1.04 -12.71
N LEU A 54 -0.54 -0.86 -12.37
CA LEU A 54 -1.54 -1.91 -12.41
C LEU A 54 -1.76 -2.42 -13.85
N ASP A 55 -1.83 -1.52 -14.82
CA ASP A 55 -1.95 -1.86 -16.25
C ASP A 55 -0.73 -2.68 -16.70
N ALA A 56 0.48 -2.26 -16.31
CA ALA A 56 1.70 -3.00 -16.63
C ALA A 56 1.77 -4.39 -15.96
N VAL A 57 1.22 -4.55 -14.74
CA VAL A 57 1.10 -5.87 -14.11
C VAL A 57 0.09 -6.74 -14.86
N GLN A 58 -1.03 -6.17 -15.32
CA GLN A 58 -2.04 -6.89 -16.11
C GLN A 58 -1.51 -7.32 -17.48
N GLU A 59 -0.65 -6.51 -18.10
CA GLU A 59 0.05 -6.81 -19.36
C GLU A 59 1.27 -7.73 -19.18
N GLU A 60 1.39 -8.41 -18.03
CA GLU A 60 2.46 -9.38 -17.71
C GLU A 60 3.89 -8.79 -17.80
N VAL A 61 4.05 -7.46 -17.74
CA VAL A 61 5.36 -6.78 -17.84
C VAL A 61 6.26 -7.12 -16.65
N GLY A 62 5.67 -7.44 -15.50
CA GLY A 62 6.40 -7.80 -14.30
C GLY A 62 5.53 -7.88 -13.05
N VAL A 63 6.18 -7.92 -11.89
CA VAL A 63 5.52 -8.00 -10.58
C VAL A 63 5.58 -6.64 -9.89
N GLY A 64 4.42 -6.11 -9.53
CA GLY A 64 4.28 -4.82 -8.85
C GLY A 64 3.94 -4.93 -7.37
N LEU A 65 4.35 -3.95 -6.57
CA LEU A 65 3.80 -3.73 -5.22
C LEU A 65 2.50 -2.95 -5.34
N ALA A 66 1.42 -3.48 -4.76
CA ALA A 66 0.11 -2.86 -4.79
C ALA A 66 -0.57 -2.85 -3.42
N TRP A 67 -1.47 -1.90 -3.22
CA TRP A 67 -2.32 -1.88 -2.03
C TRP A 67 -3.47 -2.86 -2.19
N ARG A 68 -3.57 -3.81 -1.25
CA ARG A 68 -4.57 -4.89 -1.29
C ARG A 68 -5.99 -4.37 -1.55
N HIS A 69 -6.42 -3.32 -0.86
CA HIS A 69 -7.77 -2.77 -1.01
C HIS A 69 -8.07 -2.22 -2.42
N LEU A 70 -7.06 -1.79 -3.18
CA LEU A 70 -7.24 -1.30 -4.57
C LEU A 70 -7.22 -2.40 -5.61
N VAL A 71 -6.62 -3.55 -5.29
CA VAL A 71 -6.52 -4.69 -6.21
C VAL A 71 -7.44 -5.84 -5.82
N GLN A 72 -8.17 -5.73 -4.71
CA GLN A 72 -9.07 -6.78 -4.22
C GLN A 72 -10.08 -7.21 -5.30
N PRO A 73 -10.75 -6.30 -6.04
CA PRO A 73 -11.64 -6.71 -7.14
C PRO A 73 -10.94 -7.53 -8.24
N GLN A 74 -9.70 -7.18 -8.58
CA GLN A 74 -8.90 -7.86 -9.61
C GLN A 74 -8.36 -9.22 -9.11
N LEU A 75 -8.03 -9.32 -7.82
CA LEU A 75 -7.69 -10.57 -7.17
C LEU A 75 -8.91 -11.52 -7.12
N ASP A 76 -10.08 -10.99 -6.78
CA ASP A 76 -11.34 -11.74 -6.72
C ASP A 76 -11.79 -12.20 -8.12
N ALA A 77 -11.56 -11.37 -9.14
CA ALA A 77 -11.82 -11.69 -10.54
C ALA A 77 -10.78 -12.66 -11.15
N GLY A 78 -9.67 -12.94 -10.46
CA GLY A 78 -8.58 -13.78 -10.94
C GLY A 78 -7.74 -13.17 -12.07
N THR A 79 -7.94 -11.89 -12.40
CA THR A 79 -7.13 -11.17 -13.39
C THR A 79 -5.77 -10.79 -12.83
N LEU A 80 -5.65 -10.69 -11.51
CA LEU A 80 -4.39 -10.58 -10.81
C LEU A 80 -4.20 -11.76 -9.87
N VAL A 81 -2.96 -12.25 -9.80
CA VAL A 81 -2.57 -13.29 -8.87
C VAL A 81 -1.51 -12.77 -7.92
N ARG A 82 -1.53 -13.30 -6.70
CA ARG A 82 -0.55 -12.96 -5.67
C ARG A 82 0.59 -13.99 -5.68
N PRO A 83 1.81 -13.62 -6.13
CA PRO A 83 2.91 -14.58 -6.24
C PRO A 83 3.60 -14.91 -4.92
N THR A 84 3.37 -14.11 -3.85
CA THR A 84 4.00 -14.31 -2.54
C THR A 84 3.00 -14.09 -1.40
N ASN A 85 3.07 -14.90 -0.34
CA ASN A 85 2.20 -14.75 0.84
C ASN A 85 2.67 -13.68 1.85
N GLU A 86 3.78 -13.02 1.57
CA GLU A 86 4.32 -11.96 2.43
C GLU A 86 3.53 -10.66 2.22
N THR A 87 3.09 -10.03 3.32
CA THR A 87 2.38 -8.74 3.31
C THR A 87 3.14 -7.78 4.22
N PHE A 88 3.29 -6.53 3.78
CA PHE A 88 3.77 -5.47 4.66
C PHE A 88 2.59 -4.57 5.06
N LEU A 89 2.28 -4.52 6.35
CA LEU A 89 1.28 -3.61 6.91
C LEU A 89 1.97 -2.31 7.32
N ALA A 90 1.58 -1.21 6.68
CA ALA A 90 2.06 0.12 7.02
C ALA A 90 1.08 0.77 8.00
N ASP A 91 1.17 0.46 9.29
CA ASP A 91 0.28 0.96 10.35
C ASP A 91 0.27 2.51 10.45
N ASP A 92 1.36 3.16 10.04
CA ASP A 92 1.47 4.63 10.03
C ASP A 92 0.68 5.31 8.88
N ARG A 93 0.12 4.55 7.93
CA ARG A 93 -0.59 5.11 6.76
C ARG A 93 -2.09 5.23 7.02
N LYS A 94 -2.45 6.22 7.85
CA LYS A 94 -3.86 6.53 8.15
C LYS A 94 -4.37 7.63 7.20
N HIS A 95 -5.60 7.47 6.74
CA HIS A 95 -6.29 8.50 5.96
C HIS A 95 -6.91 9.51 6.92
N TYR A 96 -6.45 10.77 6.84
CA TYR A 96 -6.96 11.85 7.66
C TYR A 96 -7.90 12.74 6.85
N PHE A 97 -9.08 12.99 7.41
CA PHE A 97 -10.00 13.99 6.89
C PHE A 97 -9.70 15.34 7.54
N VAL A 98 -9.11 16.26 6.77
CA VAL A 98 -8.67 17.58 7.26
C VAL A 98 -9.63 18.65 6.75
N TYR A 99 -10.16 19.46 7.67
CA TYR A 99 -11.03 20.59 7.38
C TYR A 99 -10.63 21.80 8.20
N ARG A 100 -11.02 23.01 7.76
CA ARG A 100 -10.70 24.22 8.51
C ARG A 100 -11.47 24.25 9.84
N ARG A 101 -10.79 24.65 10.91
CA ARG A 101 -11.30 24.59 12.28
C ARG A 101 -12.54 25.47 12.51
N ASP A 102 -12.68 26.55 11.74
CA ASP A 102 -13.84 27.44 11.74
C ASP A 102 -15.10 26.80 11.14
N LEU A 103 -14.94 25.79 10.27
CA LEU A 103 -16.05 25.03 9.67
C LEU A 103 -16.46 23.81 10.51
N ALA A 104 -15.72 23.48 11.58
CA ALA A 104 -16.00 22.33 12.43
C ALA A 104 -17.41 22.33 13.05
N GLY A 105 -17.95 23.52 13.30
CA GLY A 105 -19.27 23.72 13.90
C GLY A 105 -20.42 23.82 12.89
N SER A 106 -20.14 23.86 11.58
CA SER A 106 -21.18 23.98 10.56
C SER A 106 -21.94 22.65 10.40
N ILE A 107 -23.24 22.75 10.20
CA ILE A 107 -24.14 21.61 9.97
C ILE A 107 -23.72 20.86 8.70
N GLU A 108 -23.37 21.59 7.65
CA GLU A 108 -22.91 21.06 6.38
C GLU A 108 -21.64 20.20 6.56
N MET A 109 -20.71 20.66 7.40
CA MET A 109 -19.48 19.92 7.70
C MET A 109 -19.75 18.66 8.51
N GLN A 110 -20.71 18.71 9.45
CA GLN A 110 -21.13 17.55 10.24
C GLN A 110 -21.81 16.49 9.36
N ILE A 111 -22.70 16.91 8.45
CA ILE A 111 -23.37 16.02 7.49
C ILE A 111 -22.32 15.38 6.58
N LEU A 112 -21.40 16.16 6.01
CA LEU A 112 -20.35 15.64 5.14
C LEU A 112 -19.44 14.64 5.88
N ARG A 113 -19.05 14.97 7.12
CA ARG A 113 -18.26 14.06 7.95
C ARG A 113 -19.00 12.76 8.23
N ALA A 114 -20.27 12.85 8.62
CA ALA A 114 -21.08 11.67 8.93
C ALA A 114 -21.23 10.77 7.69
N TRP A 115 -21.58 11.36 6.55
CA TRP A 115 -21.69 10.66 5.27
C TRP A 115 -20.35 10.02 4.88
N LEU A 116 -19.23 10.75 4.96
CA LEU A 116 -17.92 10.20 4.59
C LEU A 116 -17.52 9.04 5.51
N VAL A 117 -17.81 9.15 6.81
CA VAL A 117 -17.56 8.08 7.78
C VAL A 117 -18.41 6.85 7.46
N GLU A 118 -19.66 7.02 7.05
CA GLU A 118 -20.55 5.93 6.64
C GLU A 118 -20.06 5.25 5.36
N GLN A 119 -19.75 6.02 4.31
CA GLN A 119 -19.26 5.46 3.03
C GLN A 119 -17.92 4.72 3.17
N THR A 120 -17.08 5.16 4.12
CA THR A 120 -15.79 4.52 4.40
C THR A 120 -15.88 3.37 5.40
N GLN A 121 -17.07 3.08 5.97
CA GLN A 121 -17.24 2.01 6.96
C GLN A 121 -16.83 0.64 6.38
N VAL A 122 -17.30 0.31 5.17
CA VAL A 122 -16.97 -0.95 4.49
C VAL A 122 -15.45 -1.11 4.29
N LEU A 123 -14.77 -0.01 3.95
CA LEU A 123 -13.31 0.01 3.76
C LEU A 123 -12.55 -0.12 5.09
N ARG A 124 -13.12 0.33 6.21
CA ARG A 124 -12.53 0.20 7.54
C ARG A 124 -12.75 -1.18 8.17
N GLU A 125 -13.92 -1.78 7.97
CA GLU A 125 -14.23 -3.13 8.47
C GLU A 125 -13.32 -4.18 7.84
N GLN A 126 -13.04 -4.07 6.54
CA GLN A 126 -12.05 -4.90 5.84
C GLN A 126 -10.61 -4.71 6.35
N PHE A 127 -10.32 -3.58 6.99
CA PHE A 127 -9.01 -3.29 7.58
C PHE A 127 -8.89 -3.92 8.97
N ILE A 128 -9.97 -3.92 9.77
CA ILE A 128 -10.04 -4.49 11.12
C ILE A 128 -9.91 -6.02 11.08
N ASP A 129 -10.54 -6.70 10.12
CA ASP A 129 -10.40 -8.16 9.94
C ASP A 129 -8.97 -8.59 9.57
N SER A 130 -8.14 -7.66 9.08
CA SER A 130 -6.71 -7.92 8.78
C SER A 130 -5.76 -7.62 9.95
N GLU A 131 -6.25 -7.00 11.03
CA GLU A 131 -5.50 -6.74 12.28
C GLU A 131 -5.54 -7.91 13.27
N GLU A 132 -6.38 -8.93 13.08
CA GLU A 132 -6.44 -10.14 13.95
C GLU A 132 -5.25 -11.12 13.79
N LEU A 133 -4.07 -10.65 13.37
CA LEU A 133 -2.81 -11.40 13.54
C LEU A 133 -2.10 -10.97 14.83
N PRO A 134 -1.54 -11.89 15.62
CA PRO A 134 -1.02 -11.60 16.95
C PRO A 134 0.11 -10.57 16.88
N PRO A 135 0.33 -9.78 17.95
CA PRO A 135 1.31 -8.71 17.97
C PRO A 135 2.71 -9.28 17.75
N ARG A 136 3.29 -9.10 16.55
CA ARG A 136 4.70 -9.42 16.33
C ARG A 136 5.53 -8.40 17.10
N GLY A 137 6.40 -8.94 17.94
CA GLY A 137 7.17 -8.23 18.95
C GLY A 137 7.84 -6.96 18.44
N ARG A 138 7.80 -5.95 19.31
CA ARG A 138 8.47 -4.66 19.22
C ARG A 138 9.93 -4.86 18.79
N LEU A 139 10.26 -4.54 17.54
CA LEU A 139 11.65 -4.44 17.10
C LEU A 139 12.24 -3.18 17.74
N THR A 140 13.00 -3.33 18.83
CA THR A 140 13.85 -2.28 19.36
C THR A 140 14.96 -1.97 18.35
N PRO A 141 15.21 -0.70 17.99
CA PRO A 141 16.32 -0.34 17.13
C PRO A 141 17.65 -0.62 17.85
N PRO A 142 18.71 -1.07 17.13
CA PRO A 142 20.02 -1.27 17.73
C PRO A 142 20.65 0.07 18.14
N GLN A 143 21.36 0.06 19.27
CA GLN A 143 22.20 1.16 19.75
C GLN A 143 23.54 1.19 19.01
#